data_AF-A0A951YE93-F1
#
_entry.id   AF-A0A951YE93-F1
#
_cell.length_a   1.000
_cell.length_b   1.000
_cell.length_c   1.000
_cell.angle_alpha   90.00
_cell.angle_beta   90.00
_cell.angle_gamma   90.00
#
_symmetry.space_group_name_H-M   'P 1'
#
loop_
_entity.id
_entity.type
_entity.pdbx_description
1 polymer ?
#
loop_
_entity_poly.entity_id
_entity_poly.type
_entity_poly.pdbx_seq_one_letter_code
_entity_poly.pdbx_strand_id
1 'polypeptide(L)'
;VIVDIIIALEMLLSDQEKSEITHKLAMRIAALLGTYSRDRFNPEHVFTNVKKIYSYRSSIIHGSHKVNKAREIKLEENVSVPSVDIARTYLSEVLKILISNPIYFSSVNIDKLLLN
;
A
#
# COMPACT_ATOMS: atom_id res chain seq x y z
N VAL A 1 4.77 4.43 14.05
CA VAL A 1 4.01 3.25 13.55
C VAL A 1 3.61 3.36 12.09
N ILE A 2 2.74 4.30 11.66
CA ILE A 2 2.35 4.36 10.22
C ILE A 2 3.53 4.66 9.29
N VAL A 3 4.43 5.54 9.73
CA VAL A 3 5.65 5.88 8.99
C VAL A 3 6.51 4.63 8.78
N ASP A 4 6.70 3.83 9.82
CA ASP A 4 7.51 2.59 9.79
C ASP A 4 6.90 1.54 8.85
N ILE A 5 5.58 1.38 8.87
CA ILE A 5 4.86 0.46 7.97
C ILE A 5 5.07 0.87 6.51
N ILE A 6 4.99 2.17 6.22
CA ILE A 6 5.20 2.67 4.86
C ILE A 6 6.64 2.51 4.42
N ILE A 7 7.61 2.81 5.30
CA ILE A 7 9.03 2.57 5.00
C ILE A 7 9.27 1.09 4.70
N ALA A 8 8.68 0.17 5.46
CA ALA A 8 8.79 -1.27 5.19
C ALA A 8 8.24 -1.64 3.80
N LEU A 9 7.05 -1.13 3.44
CA LEU A 9 6.47 -1.35 2.11
C LEU A 9 7.34 -0.75 0.99
N GLU A 10 7.89 0.44 1.19
CA GLU A 10 8.82 1.08 0.25
C GLU A 10 10.08 0.22 0.07
N MET A 11 10.68 -0.26 1.16
CA MET A 11 11.88 -1.10 1.09
C MET A 11 11.63 -2.43 0.38
N LEU A 12 10.43 -3.00 0.52
CA LEU A 12 10.08 -4.28 -0.10
C LEU A 12 9.75 -4.15 -1.58
N LEU A 13 9.17 -3.02 -2.01
CA LEU A 13 8.48 -2.92 -3.30
C LEU A 13 8.99 -1.78 -4.20
N SER A 14 9.76 -0.82 -3.70
CA SER A 14 10.25 0.30 -4.51
C SER A 14 11.49 -0.07 -5.32
N ASP A 15 11.64 0.60 -6.46
CA ASP A 15 12.91 0.72 -7.16
C ASP A 15 13.64 2.00 -6.66
N GLN A 16 14.92 2.19 -6.99
CA GLN A 16 15.68 3.37 -6.54
C GLN A 16 15.23 4.70 -7.19
N GLU A 17 14.17 4.67 -8.01
CA GLU A 17 13.63 5.86 -8.66
C GLU A 17 12.74 6.64 -7.69
N LYS A 18 13.15 7.88 -7.40
CA LYS A 18 12.41 8.77 -6.47
C LYS A 18 11.17 9.39 -7.10
N SER A 19 11.11 9.51 -8.43
CA SER A 19 9.92 10.00 -9.13
C SER A 19 8.85 8.91 -9.13
N GLU A 20 7.62 9.28 -8.75
CA GLU A 20 6.43 8.41 -8.78
C GLU A 20 6.38 7.25 -7.79
N ILE A 21 7.22 7.25 -6.75
CA ILE A 21 7.28 6.19 -5.73
C ILE A 21 5.89 5.80 -5.19
N THR A 22 5.04 6.78 -4.88
CA THR A 22 3.68 6.55 -4.38
C THR A 22 2.79 5.82 -5.38
N HIS A 23 2.90 6.16 -6.66
CA HIS A 23 2.08 5.58 -7.71
C HIS A 23 2.48 4.12 -7.96
N LYS A 24 3.78 3.88 -8.17
CA LYS A 24 4.34 2.54 -8.36
C LYS A 24 4.04 1.64 -7.16
N LEU A 25 4.25 2.15 -5.94
CA LEU A 25 3.97 1.41 -4.72
C LEU A 25 2.49 1.00 -4.64
N ALA A 26 1.57 1.94 -4.92
CA ALA A 26 0.15 1.65 -4.92
C ALA A 26 -0.23 0.60 -5.99
N MET A 27 0.33 0.69 -7.20
CA MET A 27 0.08 -0.30 -8.26
C MET A 27 0.61 -1.69 -7.88
N ARG A 28 1.84 -1.77 -7.37
CA ARG A 28 2.47 -3.04 -6.98
C ARG A 28 1.70 -3.73 -5.85
N ILE A 29 1.30 -2.99 -4.82
CA ILE A 29 0.48 -3.56 -3.73
C ILE A 29 -0.88 -4.02 -4.26
N ALA A 30 -1.54 -3.21 -5.09
CA ALA A 30 -2.83 -3.56 -5.68
C ALA A 30 -2.74 -4.81 -6.57
N ALA A 31 -1.67 -4.95 -7.36
CA ALA A 31 -1.43 -6.11 -8.20
C ALA A 31 -1.20 -7.38 -7.38
N LEU A 32 -0.34 -7.32 -6.36
CA LEU A 32 -0.05 -8.46 -5.50
C LEU A 32 -1.30 -8.93 -4.75
N LEU A 33 -2.01 -8.02 -4.07
CA LEU A 33 -3.22 -8.36 -3.33
C LEU A 33 -4.36 -8.79 -4.27
N GLY A 34 -4.47 -8.17 -5.44
CA GLY A 34 -5.45 -8.53 -6.45
C GLY A 34 -5.23 -9.89 -7.09
N THR A 35 -3.98 -10.32 -7.18
CA THR A 35 -3.61 -11.64 -7.73
C THR A 35 -3.79 -12.75 -6.70
N TYR A 36 -3.35 -12.52 -5.46
CA TYR A 36 -3.23 -13.56 -4.44
C TYR A 36 -4.28 -13.52 -3.33
N SER A 37 -5.12 -12.48 -3.26
CA SER A 37 -6.14 -12.31 -2.22
C SER A 37 -7.34 -11.53 -2.74
N ARG A 38 -7.76 -11.83 -3.98
CA ARG A 38 -8.86 -11.17 -4.69
C ARG A 38 -10.22 -11.30 -4.00
N ASP A 39 -10.39 -12.38 -3.25
CA ASP A 39 -11.56 -12.66 -2.42
C ASP A 39 -11.71 -11.67 -1.26
N ARG A 40 -10.59 -11.10 -0.78
CA ARG A 40 -10.55 -10.17 0.36
C ARG A 40 -10.30 -8.73 -0.06
N PHE A 41 -9.63 -8.50 -1.19
CA PHE A 41 -9.19 -7.17 -1.59
C PHE A 41 -9.57 -6.85 -3.04
N ASN A 42 -10.34 -5.77 -3.20
CA ASN A 42 -10.54 -5.15 -4.50
C ASN A 42 -9.28 -4.31 -4.86
N PRO A 43 -8.61 -4.56 -6.01
CA PRO A 43 -7.38 -3.86 -6.38
C PRO A 43 -7.53 -2.33 -6.50
N GLU A 44 -8.66 -1.85 -7.02
CA GLU A 44 -8.92 -0.41 -7.18
C GLU A 44 -9.06 0.29 -5.82
N HIS A 45 -9.72 -0.38 -4.87
CA HIS A 45 -9.82 0.10 -3.49
C HIS A 45 -8.46 0.08 -2.81
N VAL A 46 -7.67 -0.99 -2.99
CA VAL A 46 -6.30 -1.07 -2.46
C VAL A 46 -5.45 0.09 -2.97
N PHE A 47 -5.46 0.33 -4.28
CA PHE A 47 -4.70 1.41 -4.91
C PHE A 47 -5.07 2.79 -4.33
N THR A 48 -6.38 3.07 -4.25
CA THR A 48 -6.88 4.31 -3.65
C THR A 48 -6.49 4.44 -2.18
N ASN A 49 -6.58 3.36 -1.41
CA ASN A 49 -6.23 3.33 0.01
C ASN A 49 -4.74 3.58 0.23
N VAL A 50 -3.86 2.94 -0.54
CA VAL A 50 -2.41 3.16 -0.44
C VAL A 50 -2.05 4.61 -0.71
N LYS A 51 -2.66 5.25 -1.73
CA LYS A 51 -2.44 6.68 -2.00
C LYS A 51 -2.86 7.57 -0.82
N LYS A 52 -4.00 7.28 -0.20
CA LYS A 52 -4.46 8.01 1.01
C LYS A 52 -3.52 7.81 2.19
N ILE A 53 -3.06 6.58 2.43
CA ILE A 53 -2.13 6.26 3.52
C ILE A 53 -0.79 6.97 3.30
N TYR A 54 -0.28 7.00 2.07
CA TYR A 54 0.95 7.71 1.74
C TYR A 54 0.80 9.23 1.95
N SER A 55 -0.31 9.81 1.51
CA SER A 55 -0.63 11.22 1.75
C SER A 55 -0.71 11.56 3.24
N TYR A 56 -1.25 10.64 4.05
CA TYR A 56 -1.26 10.75 5.51
C TYR A 56 0.15 10.75 6.09
N ARG A 57 1.01 9.80 5.69
CA ARG A 57 2.43 9.73 6.09
C ARG A 57 3.19 11.00 5.72
N SER A 58 3.00 11.50 4.50
CA SER A 58 3.59 12.76 4.04
C SER A 58 3.13 13.95 4.89
N SER A 59 1.83 14.03 5.21
CA SER A 59 1.27 15.08 6.07
C SER A 59 1.82 15.07 7.49
N ILE A 60 2.08 13.89 8.06
CA ILE A 60 2.72 13.76 9.38
C ILE A 60 4.15 14.31 9.34
N ILE A 61 4.93 13.92 8.33
CA ILE A 61 6.35 14.30 8.21
C ILE A 61 6.52 15.79 7.92
N HIS A 62 5.64 16.39 7.12
CA HIS A 62 5.67 17.82 6.80
C HIS A 62 4.87 18.69 7.78
N GLY A 63 4.30 18.10 8.85
CA GLY A 63 3.60 18.84 9.90
C GLY A 63 2.34 19.58 9.45
N SER A 64 1.53 18.99 8.55
CA SER A 64 0.33 19.66 8.02
C SER A 64 -0.87 19.56 8.98
N HIS A 65 -1.73 20.60 9.03
CA HIS A 65 -2.95 20.57 9.85
C HIS A 65 -4.07 19.64 9.30
N LYS A 66 -3.87 18.99 8.14
CA LYS A 66 -4.88 18.11 7.50
C LYS A 66 -4.85 16.65 7.99
N VAL A 67 -4.01 16.34 8.99
CA VAL A 67 -3.77 15.00 9.55
C VAL A 67 -5.05 14.27 9.98
N ASN A 68 -6.07 14.98 10.47
CA ASN A 68 -7.30 14.35 10.96
C ASN A 68 -8.15 13.68 9.87
N LYS A 69 -8.14 14.16 8.62
CA LYS A 69 -9.00 13.60 7.55
C LYS A 69 -8.48 12.31 6.93
N ALA A 70 -7.19 12.02 7.10
CA ALA A 70 -6.54 10.84 6.50
C ALA A 70 -6.16 9.77 7.54
N ARG A 71 -6.54 10.00 8.81
CA ARG A 71 -6.37 9.03 9.90
C ARG A 71 -7.29 7.82 9.77
N GLU A 72 -8.41 7.98 9.08
CA GLU A 72 -9.38 6.94 8.84
C GLU A 72 -9.74 6.82 7.36
N ILE A 73 -10.03 5.59 6.93
CA ILE A 73 -10.47 5.26 5.59
C ILE A 73 -11.91 4.76 5.70
N LYS A 74 -12.81 5.42 4.97
CA LYS A 74 -14.19 4.96 4.82
C LYS A 74 -14.22 3.80 3.84
N LEU A 75 -14.64 2.63 4.30
CA LEU A 75 -14.84 1.44 3.48
C LEU A 75 -16.29 1.35 2.96
N GLU A 76 -17.26 1.76 3.78
CA GLU A 76 -18.70 1.78 3.47
C GLU A 76 -19.38 2.98 4.15
N GLU A 77 -20.68 3.22 3.90
CA GLU A 77 -21.40 4.44 4.34
C GLU A 77 -21.28 4.75 5.85
N ASN A 78 -20.99 3.76 6.71
CA ASN A 78 -20.79 3.96 8.16
C ASN A 78 -19.57 3.22 8.77
N VAL A 79 -18.67 2.68 7.95
CA VAL A 79 -17.48 1.95 8.45
C VAL A 79 -16.23 2.75 8.17
N SER A 80 -15.65 3.31 9.24
CA SER A 80 -14.37 4.02 9.23
C SER A 80 -13.33 3.14 9.92
N VAL A 81 -12.25 2.82 9.21
CA VAL A 81 -11.15 2.01 9.76
C VAL A 81 -9.89 2.87 9.84
N PRO A 82 -9.10 2.79 10.93
CA PRO A 82 -7.85 3.52 11.01
C PRO A 82 -6.90 3.16 9.86
N SER A 83 -6.32 4.17 9.22
CA SER A 83 -5.36 4.00 8.12
C SER A 83 -4.16 3.13 8.49
N VAL A 84 -3.78 3.16 9.78
CA VAL A 84 -2.71 2.33 10.35
C VAL A 84 -3.03 0.84 10.26
N ASP A 85 -4.28 0.46 10.53
CA ASP A 85 -4.70 -0.93 10.58
C ASP A 85 -4.79 -1.52 9.17
N ILE A 86 -5.28 -0.73 8.22
CA ILE A 86 -5.26 -1.10 6.79
C ILE A 86 -3.82 -1.23 6.30
N ALA A 87 -2.94 -0.28 6.63
CA ALA A 87 -1.53 -0.36 6.24
C ALA A 87 -0.84 -1.60 6.82
N ARG A 88 -1.11 -1.93 8.10
CA ARG A 88 -0.60 -3.15 8.75
C ARG A 88 -1.10 -4.41 8.06
N THR A 89 -2.38 -4.43 7.69
CA THR A 89 -3.00 -5.56 6.98
C THR A 89 -2.32 -5.77 5.62
N TYR A 90 -2.15 -4.70 4.84
CA TYR A 90 -1.47 -4.77 3.55
C TYR A 90 -0.02 -5.23 3.69
N LEU A 91 0.74 -4.71 4.66
CA LEU A 91 2.11 -5.16 4.90
C LEU A 91 2.16 -6.65 5.25
N SER A 92 1.26 -7.13 6.12
CA SER A 92 1.23 -8.55 6.50
C SER A 92 0.94 -9.45 5.30
N GLU A 93 -0.04 -9.10 4.47
CA GLU A 93 -0.39 -9.90 3.29
C GLU A 93 0.68 -9.83 2.21
N VAL A 94 1.26 -8.66 1.94
CA VAL A 94 2.40 -8.51 1.03
C VAL A 94 3.58 -9.38 1.48
N LEU A 95 3.95 -9.35 2.78
CA LEU A 95 5.03 -10.18 3.30
C LEU A 95 4.76 -11.68 3.10
N LYS A 96 3.53 -12.15 3.37
CA LYS A 96 3.15 -13.56 3.11
C LYS A 96 3.31 -13.93 1.64
N ILE A 97 2.88 -13.05 0.73
CA ILE A 97 2.99 -13.27 -0.72
C ILE A 97 4.47 -13.33 -1.13
N LEU A 98 5.30 -12.39 -0.68
CA LEU A 98 6.73 -12.34 -1.02
C LEU A 98 7.49 -13.56 -0.49
N ILE A 99 7.22 -13.99 0.75
CA ILE A 99 7.82 -15.19 1.34
C ILE A 99 7.43 -16.45 0.55
N SER A 100 6.17 -16.54 0.14
CA SER A 100 5.65 -17.70 -0.60
C SER A 100 6.04 -17.68 -2.09
N ASN A 101 6.39 -16.51 -2.62
CA ASN A 101 6.72 -16.30 -4.03
C ASN A 101 7.98 -15.42 -4.15
N PRO A 102 9.19 -15.97 -3.89
CA PRO A 102 10.44 -15.20 -3.86
C PRO A 102 10.78 -14.46 -5.15
N ILE A 103 10.17 -14.86 -6.29
CA ILE A 103 10.31 -14.18 -7.58
C ILE A 103 9.93 -12.69 -7.50
N TYR A 104 9.05 -12.30 -6.57
CA TYR A 104 8.58 -10.93 -6.40
C TYR A 104 9.46 -10.07 -5.49
N PHE A 105 10.57 -10.60 -4.96
CA PHE A 105 11.61 -9.73 -4.39
C PHE A 105 12.23 -8.81 -5.45
N SER A 106 12.07 -9.14 -6.73
CA SER A 106 12.31 -8.22 -7.84
C SER A 106 11.03 -7.45 -8.17
N SER A 107 11.08 -6.12 -7.99
CA SER A 107 9.97 -5.22 -8.34
C SER A 107 9.55 -5.33 -9.82
N VAL A 108 10.49 -5.62 -10.71
CA VAL A 108 10.24 -5.87 -12.15
C VAL A 108 9.26 -7.02 -12.37
N ASN A 109 9.33 -8.07 -11.55
CA ASN A 109 8.40 -9.20 -11.67
C ASN A 109 7.02 -8.87 -11.12
N ILE A 110 6.90 -7.91 -10.20
CA ILE A 110 5.60 -7.40 -9.76
C ILE A 110 4.98 -6.55 -10.87
N ASP A 111 5.78 -5.71 -11.54
CA ASP A 111 5.27 -4.87 -12.64
C ASP A 111 4.72 -5.70 -13.81
N LYS A 112 5.28 -6.88 -14.06
CA LYS A 112 4.72 -7.83 -15.05
C LYS A 112 3.30 -8.30 -14.71
N LEU A 113 2.90 -8.30 -13.43
CA LEU A 113 1.52 -8.63 -13.04
C LEU A 113 0.51 -7.59 -13.53
N LEU A 114 0.95 -6.36 -13.82
CA LEU A 114 0.10 -5.28 -14.30
C LEU A 114 -0.31 -5.42 -15.78
N LEU A 115 0.35 -6.32 -16.51
CA LEU A 115 0.13 -6.55 -17.93
C LEU A 115 -0.83 -7.73 -18.20
N ASN A 116 -1.26 -8.43 -17.15
CA ASN A 116 -2.14 -9.60 -17.19
C ASN A 116 -3.57 -9.22 -16.83
#